data_AF-A0A662RJP9-F1
#
_entry.id   AF-A0A662RJP9-F1
#
_cell.length_a   1.000
_cell.length_b   1.000
_cell.length_c   1.000
_cell.angle_alpha   90.00
_cell.angle_beta   90.00
_cell.angle_gamma   90.00
#
_symmetry.space_group_name_H-M   'P 1'
#
loop_
_entity.id
_entity.type
_entity.pdbx_description
1 polymer ?
#
loop_
_entity_poly.entity_id
_entity_poly.type
_entity_poly.pdbx_seq_one_letter_code
_entity_poly.pdbx_strand_id
1 'polypeptide(L)'
;PPVAIAISAHRYNNMGSDYPSKAFFNASSSYDPDNDSITNCNWDFGDGYSGEGKIVEHVYSSYNWNGTGYEPFYVHLTVEDTGGLANTTVIPVSVYMAGDANGDGKVNILDAVIVGREWREECTPSPTSYLWGERERADRADLNNDCRINILDAVIIGRNWRHTAW
;
A
#
# COMPACT_ATOMS: atom_id res chain seq x y z
N PRO A 1 -22.09 9.40 -15.12
CA PRO A 1 -20.66 9.56 -14.78
C PRO A 1 -20.18 8.28 -14.10
N PRO A 2 -18.90 7.93 -14.27
CA PRO A 2 -18.40 6.66 -13.77
C PRO A 2 -18.37 6.65 -12.25
N VAL A 3 -18.33 5.46 -11.66
CA VAL A 3 -18.09 5.21 -10.24
C VAL A 3 -16.66 4.73 -10.08
N ALA A 4 -15.82 5.58 -9.49
CA ALA A 4 -14.44 5.25 -9.18
C ALA A 4 -14.35 4.40 -7.91
N ILE A 5 -13.73 3.23 -8.01
CA ILE A 5 -13.47 2.32 -6.88
C ILE A 5 -11.98 2.02 -6.85
N ALA A 6 -11.30 2.53 -5.82
CA ALA A 6 -9.87 2.36 -5.60
C ALA A 6 -9.58 1.34 -4.51
N ILE A 7 -8.58 0.49 -4.74
CA ILE A 7 -8.04 -0.46 -3.76
C ILE A 7 -6.52 -0.31 -3.72
N SER A 8 -5.95 -0.22 -2.52
CA SER A 8 -4.54 -0.53 -2.26
C SER A 8 -4.47 -1.97 -1.75
N ALA A 9 -3.76 -2.85 -2.45
CA ALA A 9 -3.76 -4.28 -2.19
C ALA A 9 -3.18 -4.64 -0.80
N HIS A 10 -2.21 -3.85 -0.34
CA HIS A 10 -1.71 -3.82 1.03
C HIS A 10 -2.27 -2.59 1.75
N ARG A 11 -2.72 -2.76 3.00
CA ARG A 11 -3.14 -1.64 3.87
C ARG A 11 -1.93 -0.91 4.44
N TYR A 12 -0.87 -1.67 4.71
CA TYR A 12 0.37 -1.19 5.27
C TYR A 12 1.49 -1.42 4.26
N ASN A 13 2.15 -0.35 3.84
CA ASN A 13 3.27 -0.39 2.92
C ASN A 13 4.51 0.15 3.65
N ASN A 14 5.69 -0.07 3.08
CA ASN A 14 6.94 0.46 3.62
C ASN A 14 7.65 1.34 2.59
N MET A 15 8.43 2.30 3.07
CA MET A 15 9.31 3.08 2.21
C MET A 15 10.29 2.15 1.46
N GLY A 16 10.31 2.25 0.13
CA GLY A 16 10.97 1.26 -0.74
C GLY A 16 12.37 1.62 -1.24
N SER A 17 13.11 2.50 -0.55
CA SER A 17 14.39 3.07 -1.03
C SER A 17 15.53 2.05 -1.09
N ASP A 18 15.63 1.19 -0.06
CA ASP A 18 16.71 0.21 0.10
C ASP A 18 16.27 -1.24 -0.14
N TYR A 19 14.95 -1.46 -0.12
CA TYR A 19 14.28 -2.72 -0.35
C TYR A 19 12.96 -2.41 -1.07
N PRO A 20 12.65 -3.07 -2.19
CA PRO A 20 11.39 -2.79 -2.86
C PRO A 20 10.24 -3.25 -1.96
N SER A 21 9.40 -2.30 -1.54
CA SER A 21 8.05 -2.53 -1.02
C SER A 21 7.10 -1.93 -2.05
N LYS A 22 6.52 -2.80 -2.89
CA LYS A 22 5.67 -2.38 -4.00
C LYS A 22 4.24 -2.25 -3.51
N ALA A 23 3.70 -1.03 -3.56
CA ALA A 23 2.28 -0.80 -3.37
C ALA A 23 1.55 -1.12 -4.68
N PHE A 24 0.55 -1.99 -4.61
CA PHE A 24 -0.28 -2.37 -5.75
C PHE A 24 -1.63 -1.68 -5.66
N PHE A 25 -1.99 -0.95 -6.70
CA PHE A 25 -3.24 -0.20 -6.81
C PHE A 25 -4.14 -0.83 -7.86
N ASN A 26 -5.45 -0.91 -7.56
CA ASN A 26 -6.42 -1.53 -8.45
C ASN A 26 -7.72 -0.72 -8.54
N ALA A 27 -8.11 -0.40 -9.78
CA ALA A 27 -9.33 0.30 -10.16
C ALA A 27 -10.32 -0.59 -10.93
N SER A 28 -10.04 -1.89 -11.06
CA SER A 28 -10.80 -2.82 -11.93
C SER A 28 -12.26 -3.00 -11.52
N SER A 29 -12.60 -2.68 -10.27
CA SER A 29 -13.98 -2.67 -9.78
C SER A 29 -14.76 -1.40 -10.12
N SER A 30 -14.11 -0.39 -10.69
CA SER A 30 -14.78 0.83 -11.18
C SER A 30 -15.70 0.48 -12.36
N TYR A 31 -16.83 1.18 -12.46
CA TYR A 31 -17.83 0.92 -13.51
C TYR A 31 -18.62 2.18 -13.84
N ASP A 32 -19.27 2.22 -14.99
CA ASP A 32 -20.26 3.25 -15.30
C ASP A 32 -21.70 2.68 -15.18
N PRO A 33 -22.60 3.30 -14.40
CA PRO A 33 -23.99 2.85 -14.26
C PRO A 33 -24.80 2.88 -15.56
N ASP A 34 -24.42 3.74 -16.50
CA ASP A 34 -25.08 3.93 -17.80
C ASP A 34 -24.51 2.99 -18.88
N ASN A 35 -23.61 2.06 -18.49
CA ASN A 35 -22.89 1.11 -19.33
C ASN A 35 -21.89 1.73 -20.34
N ASP A 36 -21.50 2.99 -20.14
CA ASP A 36 -20.37 3.56 -20.85
C ASP A 36 -19.06 2.86 -20.45
N SER A 37 -18.12 2.76 -21.39
CA SER A 37 -16.84 2.08 -21.12
C SER A 37 -15.89 3.03 -20.41
N ILE A 38 -15.22 2.54 -19.36
CA ILE A 38 -14.12 3.28 -18.74
C ILE A 38 -12.94 3.36 -19.72
N THR A 39 -12.55 4.58 -20.06
CA THR A 39 -11.48 4.89 -21.00
C THR A 39 -10.16 5.14 -20.28
N ASN A 40 -10.20 5.73 -19.08
CA ASN A 40 -8.99 6.09 -18.33
C ASN A 40 -9.15 5.87 -16.82
N CYS A 41 -8.05 5.49 -16.17
CA CYS A 41 -7.89 5.41 -14.72
C CYS A 41 -6.57 6.10 -14.34
N ASN A 42 -6.66 7.32 -13.83
CA ASN A 42 -5.50 8.10 -13.42
C ASN A 42 -5.36 8.10 -11.89
N TRP A 43 -4.15 7.88 -11.42
CA TRP A 43 -3.79 7.81 -10.01
C TRP A 43 -2.88 8.98 -9.64
N ASP A 44 -3.19 9.65 -8.55
CA ASP A 44 -2.26 10.51 -7.80
C ASP A 44 -2.00 9.82 -6.46
N PHE A 45 -0.75 9.45 -6.21
CA PHE A 45 -0.38 8.69 -5.02
C PHE A 45 -0.26 9.56 -3.76
N GLY A 46 -0.40 10.89 -3.89
CA GLY A 46 -0.31 11.82 -2.78
C GLY A 46 1.12 12.12 -2.30
N ASP A 47 2.13 11.51 -2.92
CA ASP A 47 3.56 11.75 -2.68
C ASP A 47 4.22 12.60 -3.78
N GLY A 48 3.41 13.18 -4.67
CA GLY A 48 3.86 13.97 -5.82
C GLY A 48 4.09 13.15 -7.10
N TYR A 49 3.92 11.84 -7.06
CA TYR A 49 3.95 10.98 -8.24
C TYR A 49 2.54 10.52 -8.66
N SER A 50 2.41 10.15 -9.93
CA SER A 50 1.18 9.70 -10.54
C SER A 50 1.38 8.43 -11.36
N GLY A 51 0.29 7.73 -11.65
CA GLY A 51 0.28 6.54 -12.51
C GLY A 51 -1.01 6.42 -13.31
N GLU A 52 -0.99 5.60 -14.36
CA GLU A 52 -2.14 5.41 -15.24
C GLU A 52 -2.39 3.90 -15.45
N GLY A 53 -3.66 3.52 -15.41
CA GLY A 53 -4.11 2.16 -15.71
C GLY A 53 -5.01 1.57 -14.62
N LYS A 54 -5.66 0.45 -14.96
CA LYS A 54 -6.54 -0.27 -14.03
C LYS A 54 -5.77 -0.93 -12.88
N ILE A 55 -4.54 -1.36 -13.12
CA ILE A 55 -3.66 -1.96 -12.13
C ILE A 55 -2.29 -1.28 -12.26
N VAL A 56 -1.79 -0.70 -11.17
CA VAL A 56 -0.54 0.07 -11.17
C VAL A 56 0.32 -0.33 -9.97
N GLU A 57 1.62 -0.43 -10.19
CA GLU A 57 2.63 -0.58 -9.13
C GLU A 57 3.23 0.80 -8.80
N HIS A 58 3.41 1.10 -7.52
CA HIS A 58 4.10 2.30 -7.05
C HIS A 58 5.05 1.97 -5.90
N VAL A 59 6.12 2.76 -5.78
CA VAL A 59 7.07 2.65 -4.68
C VAL A 59 7.20 4.00 -4.00
N TYR A 60 6.78 4.08 -2.75
CA TYR A 60 6.91 5.29 -1.95
C TYR A 60 8.37 5.49 -1.51
N SER A 61 8.91 6.67 -1.80
CA SER A 61 10.28 7.06 -1.44
C SER A 61 10.39 7.76 -0.08
N SER A 62 9.26 7.95 0.61
CA SER A 62 9.19 8.56 1.93
C SER A 62 7.99 8.04 2.72
N TYR A 63 7.97 8.33 4.01
CA TYR A 63 6.83 8.14 4.91
C TYR A 63 6.47 9.49 5.54
N ASN A 64 5.24 9.66 6.02
CA ASN A 64 4.79 10.88 6.68
C ASN A 64 4.74 10.66 8.19
N TRP A 65 5.75 11.10 8.92
CA TRP A 65 5.78 11.05 10.39
C TRP A 65 5.46 12.42 10.99
N ASN A 66 4.52 12.47 11.94
CA ASN A 66 4.10 13.72 12.58
C ASN A 66 4.77 13.96 13.95
N GLY A 67 5.71 13.10 14.36
CA GLY A 67 6.33 13.10 15.69
C GLY A 67 5.73 12.11 16.68
N THR A 68 4.48 11.66 16.46
CA THR A 68 3.75 10.73 17.34
C THR A 68 3.18 9.51 16.61
N GLY A 69 3.03 9.58 15.29
CA GLY A 69 2.50 8.51 14.46
C GLY A 69 2.71 8.81 12.96
N TYR A 70 2.38 7.81 12.14
CA TYR A 70 2.36 7.93 10.69
C TYR A 70 1.03 8.52 10.22
N GLU A 71 1.11 9.55 9.39
CA GLU A 71 -0.03 10.05 8.62
C GLU A 71 -0.11 9.31 7.28
N PRO A 72 -1.32 9.02 6.76
CA PRO A 72 -1.45 8.35 5.48
C PRO A 72 -1.11 9.29 4.31
N PHE A 73 -0.68 8.71 3.19
CA PHE A 73 -0.80 9.35 1.89
C PHE A 73 -2.25 9.23 1.41
N TYR A 74 -2.82 10.32 0.89
CA TYR A 74 -4.16 10.32 0.31
C TYR A 74 -4.08 10.07 -1.19
N VAL A 75 -4.37 8.83 -1.59
CA VAL A 75 -4.33 8.41 -2.99
C VAL A 75 -5.66 8.76 -3.66
N HIS A 76 -5.59 9.51 -4.76
CA HIS A 76 -6.75 9.88 -5.56
C HIS A 76 -6.78 9.03 -6.83
N LEU A 77 -7.90 8.34 -7.06
CA LEU A 77 -8.20 7.68 -8.32
C LEU A 77 -9.25 8.50 -9.06
N THR A 78 -8.92 8.97 -10.26
CA THR A 78 -9.86 9.59 -11.19
C THR A 78 -10.14 8.66 -12.35
N VAL A 79 -11.41 8.33 -12.57
CA VAL A 79 -11.88 7.44 -13.64
C VAL A 79 -12.67 8.27 -14.64
N GLU A 80 -12.42 8.05 -15.93
CA GLU A 80 -13.12 8.69 -17.05
C GLU A 80 -13.83 7.65 -17.92
N ASP A 81 -15.01 7.99 -18.43
CA ASP A 81 -15.81 7.15 -19.33
C ASP A 81 -15.68 7.56 -20.81
N THR A 82 -16.41 6.89 -21.71
CA THR A 82 -16.46 7.24 -23.14
C THR A 82 -17.25 8.51 -23.44
N GLY A 83 -18.09 8.97 -22.50
CA GLY A 83 -18.84 10.22 -22.58
C GLY A 83 -18.03 11.46 -22.19
N GLY A 84 -16.79 11.27 -21.71
CA GLY A 84 -15.92 12.33 -21.21
C GLY A 84 -16.30 12.82 -19.81
N LEU A 85 -17.13 12.05 -19.08
CA LEU A 85 -17.40 12.33 -17.67
C LEU A 85 -16.37 11.63 -16.81
N ALA A 86 -16.02 12.27 -15.70
CA ALA A 86 -15.06 11.75 -14.75
C ALA A 86 -15.59 11.77 -13.31
N ASN A 87 -15.05 10.87 -12.48
CA ASN A 87 -15.31 10.83 -11.05
C ASN A 87 -14.03 10.47 -10.29
N THR A 88 -13.87 11.02 -9.10
CA THR A 88 -12.68 10.81 -8.27
C THR A 88 -13.07 10.21 -6.92
N THR A 89 -12.31 9.21 -6.49
CA THR A 89 -12.38 8.65 -5.14
C THR A 89 -11.02 8.77 -4.44
N VAL A 90 -11.01 8.77 -3.11
CA VAL A 90 -9.81 8.94 -2.30
C VAL A 90 -9.70 7.83 -1.28
N ILE A 91 -8.53 7.20 -1.18
CA ILE A 91 -8.23 6.19 -0.16
C ILE A 91 -6.96 6.57 0.62
N PRO A 92 -6.93 6.35 1.95
CA PRO A 92 -5.72 6.51 2.73
C PRO A 92 -4.79 5.29 2.53
N VAL A 93 -3.49 5.54 2.37
CA VAL A 93 -2.45 4.52 2.30
C VAL A 93 -1.41 4.79 3.37
N SER A 94 -1.22 3.82 4.28
CA SER A 94 -0.20 3.91 5.32
C SER A 94 1.14 3.46 4.75
N VAL A 95 2.16 4.30 4.89
CA VAL A 95 3.55 3.99 4.52
C VAL A 95 4.42 4.20 5.74
N TYR A 96 5.05 3.12 6.20
CA TYR A 96 5.92 3.16 7.38
C TYR A 96 7.39 3.25 6.99
N MET A 97 8.21 3.67 7.95
CA MET A 97 9.65 3.48 7.88
C MET A 97 9.93 1.98 7.74
N ALA A 98 10.83 1.61 6.82
CA ALA A 98 11.17 0.21 6.59
C ALA A 98 11.64 -0.46 7.90
N GLY A 99 10.96 -1.55 8.28
CA GLY A 99 11.27 -2.33 9.49
C GLY A 99 10.46 -1.95 10.73
N ASP A 100 9.66 -0.89 10.71
CA ASP A 100 8.76 -0.50 11.79
C ASP A 100 7.38 -1.14 11.61
N ALA A 101 7.33 -2.47 11.74
CA ALA A 101 6.13 -3.27 11.50
C ALA A 101 4.98 -2.90 12.46
N ASN A 102 5.29 -2.49 13.69
CA ASN A 102 4.26 -2.11 14.65
C ASN A 102 3.79 -0.64 14.50
N GLY A 103 4.55 0.20 13.77
CA GLY A 103 4.22 1.58 13.47
C GLY A 103 4.46 2.55 14.64
N ASP A 104 5.34 2.22 15.58
CA ASP A 104 5.62 3.03 16.79
C ASP A 104 6.72 4.09 16.57
N GLY A 105 7.24 4.17 15.36
CA GLY A 105 8.31 5.08 14.96
C GLY A 105 9.70 4.56 15.32
N LYS A 106 9.88 3.31 15.77
CA LYS A 106 11.17 2.76 16.19
C LYS A 106 11.34 1.31 15.77
N VAL A 107 12.34 1.05 14.93
CA VAL A 107 12.71 -0.33 14.57
C VAL A 107 13.41 -1.02 15.74
N ASN A 108 12.73 -1.98 16.36
CA ASN A 108 13.18 -2.68 17.55
C ASN A 108 12.71 -4.15 17.60
N ILE A 109 12.87 -4.79 18.76
CA ILE A 109 12.55 -6.22 18.92
C ILE A 109 11.06 -6.50 18.73
N LEU A 110 10.18 -5.53 19.02
CA LEU A 110 8.74 -5.71 18.88
C LEU A 110 8.33 -5.84 17.42
N ASP A 111 9.03 -5.20 16.48
CA ASP A 111 8.82 -5.40 15.05
C ASP A 111 9.21 -6.80 14.62
N ALA A 112 10.35 -7.29 15.11
CA ALA A 112 10.79 -8.65 14.82
C ALA A 112 9.81 -9.69 15.37
N VAL A 113 9.15 -9.40 16.49
CA VAL A 113 8.07 -10.25 17.02
C VAL A 113 6.88 -10.30 16.07
N ILE A 114 6.53 -9.22 15.37
CA ILE A 114 5.45 -9.22 14.38
C ILE A 114 5.77 -10.18 13.24
N VAL A 115 6.97 -10.08 12.65
CA VAL A 115 7.44 -11.00 11.59
C VAL A 115 7.50 -12.44 12.10
N GLY A 116 8.06 -12.67 13.29
CA GLY A 116 8.19 -14.01 13.86
C GLY A 116 6.85 -14.70 14.18
N ARG A 117 5.80 -13.93 14.48
CA ARG A 117 4.47 -14.47 14.79
C ARG A 117 3.67 -14.88 13.55
N GLU A 118 3.98 -14.31 12.41
CA GLU A 118 3.33 -14.58 11.12
C GLU A 118 4.26 -15.35 10.17
N TRP A 119 5.32 -15.95 10.71
CA TRP A 119 6.37 -16.60 9.93
C TRP A 119 5.81 -17.70 9.01
N ARG A 120 6.17 -17.63 7.71
CA ARG A 120 5.71 -18.53 6.63
C ARG A 120 4.24 -18.42 6.27
N GLU A 121 3.54 -17.40 6.76
CA GLU A 121 2.22 -17.10 6.22
C GLU A 121 2.37 -16.53 4.80
N GLU A 122 1.37 -16.81 3.97
CA GLU A 122 1.26 -16.30 2.60
C GLU A 122 -0.10 -15.62 2.41
N CYS A 123 -0.08 -14.54 1.64
CA CYS A 123 -1.29 -13.86 1.21
C CYS A 123 -2.01 -14.70 0.13
N THR A 124 -3.29 -14.42 -0.10
CA THR A 124 -4.00 -14.97 -1.27
C THR A 124 -4.21 -13.85 -2.28
N PRO A 125 -3.63 -13.94 -3.49
CA PRO A 125 -3.83 -12.94 -4.52
C PRO A 125 -5.32 -12.72 -4.80
N SER A 126 -5.79 -11.49 -4.61
CA SER A 126 -7.16 -11.09 -4.91
C SER A 126 -7.14 -9.79 -5.71
N PRO A 127 -7.77 -9.75 -6.90
CA PRO A 127 -7.83 -8.54 -7.69
C PRO A 127 -8.84 -7.53 -7.15
N THR A 128 -9.69 -7.92 -6.19
CA THR A 128 -10.82 -7.08 -5.72
C THR A 128 -10.83 -6.89 -4.21
N SER A 129 -9.80 -7.35 -3.50
CA SER A 129 -9.69 -7.15 -2.05
C SER A 129 -8.23 -6.98 -1.64
N TYR A 130 -8.04 -6.61 -0.37
CA TYR A 130 -6.73 -6.68 0.27
C TYR A 130 -6.16 -8.09 0.18
N LEU A 131 -4.86 -8.21 -0.11
CA LEU A 131 -4.15 -9.47 -0.29
C LEU A 131 -4.12 -10.31 0.99
N TRP A 132 -4.04 -9.63 2.13
CA TRP A 132 -4.07 -10.23 3.46
C TRP A 132 -5.48 -10.27 4.08
N GLY A 133 -6.50 -9.77 3.37
CA GLY A 133 -7.89 -9.73 3.86
C GLY A 133 -8.03 -8.93 5.16
N GLU A 134 -8.48 -9.59 6.23
CA GLU A 134 -8.59 -9.04 7.59
C GLU A 134 -7.34 -9.29 8.45
N ARG A 135 -6.31 -9.96 7.91
CA ARG A 135 -5.07 -10.32 8.63
C ARG A 135 -4.07 -9.15 8.67
N GLU A 136 -4.45 -8.06 9.33
CA GLU A 136 -3.62 -6.84 9.39
C GLU A 136 -2.22 -7.05 9.97
N ARG A 137 -2.06 -7.99 10.93
CA ARG A 137 -0.72 -8.30 11.49
C ARG A 137 0.19 -8.97 10.46
N ALA A 138 -0.37 -9.80 9.60
CA ALA A 138 0.37 -10.44 8.52
C ALA A 138 0.75 -9.41 7.45
N ASP A 139 -0.17 -8.52 7.08
CA ASP A 139 0.13 -7.41 6.17
C ASP A 139 1.27 -6.51 6.69
N ARG A 140 1.30 -6.23 8.00
CA ARG A 140 2.40 -5.49 8.64
C ARG A 140 3.73 -6.26 8.71
N ALA A 141 3.68 -7.59 8.69
CA ALA A 141 4.85 -8.45 8.76
C ALA A 141 5.49 -8.71 7.38
N ASP A 142 4.73 -8.53 6.29
CA ASP A 142 5.17 -8.61 4.90
C ASP A 142 5.77 -7.26 4.47
N LEU A 143 7.00 -7.01 4.91
CA LEU A 143 7.61 -5.68 4.82
C LEU A 143 7.99 -5.29 3.39
N ASN A 144 8.25 -6.26 2.52
CA ASN A 144 8.55 -6.03 1.11
C ASN A 144 7.34 -6.21 0.17
N ASN A 145 6.15 -6.44 0.71
CA ASN A 145 4.91 -6.66 -0.04
C ASN A 145 5.04 -7.76 -1.10
N ASP A 146 5.75 -8.84 -0.79
CA ASP A 146 5.94 -9.97 -1.71
C ASP A 146 4.93 -11.10 -1.47
N CYS A 147 3.97 -10.87 -0.57
CA CYS A 147 2.92 -11.80 -0.16
C CYS A 147 3.44 -13.02 0.61
N ARG A 148 4.69 -13.01 1.10
CA ARG A 148 5.28 -14.13 1.83
C ARG A 148 6.10 -13.63 3.01
N ILE A 149 5.69 -13.98 4.21
CA ILE A 149 6.42 -13.58 5.41
C ILE A 149 7.59 -14.54 5.62
N ASN A 150 8.80 -14.05 5.34
CA ASN A 150 9.99 -14.86 5.24
C ASN A 150 11.24 -14.12 5.77
N ILE A 151 12.43 -14.68 5.48
CA ILE A 151 13.69 -14.15 5.98
C ILE A 151 14.01 -12.74 5.45
N LEU A 152 13.51 -12.38 4.26
CA LEU A 152 13.73 -11.07 3.68
C LEU A 152 13.05 -9.98 4.51
N ASP A 153 11.86 -10.23 5.07
CA ASP A 153 11.18 -9.32 6.00
C ASP A 153 12.00 -9.11 7.27
N ALA A 154 12.49 -10.21 7.86
CA ALA A 154 13.35 -10.13 9.04
C ALA A 154 14.67 -9.39 8.76
N VAL A 155 15.23 -9.50 7.56
CA VAL A 155 16.44 -8.77 7.14
C VAL A 155 16.17 -7.26 7.05
N ILE A 156 14.97 -6.84 6.63
CA ILE A 156 14.59 -5.42 6.60
C ILE A 156 14.64 -4.82 8.01
N ILE A 157 14.14 -5.53 9.01
CA ILE A 157 14.22 -5.12 10.42
C ILE A 157 15.69 -5.04 10.87
N GLY A 158 16.48 -6.06 10.56
CA GLY A 158 17.89 -6.10 10.94
C GLY A 158 18.72 -4.97 10.35
N ARG A 159 18.48 -4.58 9.09
CA ARG A 159 19.20 -3.48 8.42
C ARG A 159 18.82 -2.10 8.95
N ASN A 160 17.58 -1.94 9.42
CA ASN A 160 17.05 -0.69 9.97
C ASN A 160 17.09 -0.65 11.51
N TRP A 161 17.78 -1.60 12.16
CA TRP A 161 17.75 -1.75 13.60
C TRP A 161 18.11 -0.46 14.34
N ARG A 162 17.28 -0.06 15.32
CA ARG A 162 17.38 1.18 16.10
C ARG A 162 17.16 2.47 15.30
N HIS A 163 16.72 2.40 14.05
CA HIS A 163 16.22 3.60 13.38
C HIS A 163 14.96 4.12 14.06
N THR A 164 14.83 5.44 14.06
CA THR A 164 13.66 6.14 14.57
C THR A 164 13.13 7.09 13.50
N ALA A 165 11.82 7.10 13.32
CA ALA A 165 11.15 8.01 12.41
C ALA A 165 11.41 9.47 12.82
N TRP A 166 11.45 10.36 11.84
CA TRP A 166 11.78 11.78 11.99
C TRP A 166 10.77 12.67 11.28
#